data_AF-A0A7S2Q5Q9-F1
#
_entry.id   AF-A0A7S2Q5Q9-F1
#
_cell.length_a   1.000
_cell.length_b   1.000
_cell.length_c   1.000
_cell.angle_alpha   90.00
_cell.angle_beta   90.00
_cell.angle_gamma   90.00
#
_symmetry.space_group_name_H-M   'P 1'
#
loop_
_entity.id
_entity.type
_entity.pdbx_description
1 polymer ?
#
loop_
_entity_poly.entity_id
_entity_poly.type
_entity_poly.pdbx_seq_one_letter_code
_entity_poly.pdbx_strand_id
1 'polypeptide(L)'
;MTRIAFGSCHSRGAVNKRLSIDPHNEKTIWDTIAAVVQPQTFLWTGDAVYPPMEVKGDYPLEVLKYEFYQMKTNTTLGYASFIQNKMLEAGIYGTWDDHDYGGNDRGYELKGKDERRDAYLDFLGVKRKNNDRSGVYNSVEFGKQPNKVKVIFLDTRYARSKHCIPSVGSHPYVPHGAIFACLTRWLTAGFNLCSNGGEVLGEEQWEWFERQLAESKA
;
A
#
# COMPACT_ATOMS: atom_id res chain seq x y z
N MET A 1 14.72 -17.57 -14.03
CA MET A 1 13.47 -16.78 -13.99
C MET A 1 13.24 -16.39 -12.54
N THR A 2 13.01 -15.11 -12.24
CA THR A 2 12.77 -14.67 -10.86
C THR A 2 11.33 -14.97 -10.48
N ARG A 3 11.09 -15.65 -9.36
CA ARG A 3 9.72 -15.85 -8.83
C ARG A 3 9.32 -14.65 -7.98
N ILE A 4 8.22 -14.01 -8.35
CA ILE A 4 7.69 -12.80 -7.70
C ILE A 4 6.35 -13.16 -7.07
N ALA A 5 6.17 -12.82 -5.80
CA ALA A 5 4.86 -12.79 -5.15
C ALA A 5 4.47 -11.33 -4.87
N PHE A 6 3.17 -11.04 -4.84
CA PHE A 6 2.66 -9.71 -4.52
C PHE A 6 1.34 -9.82 -3.76
N GLY A 7 0.98 -8.77 -3.02
CA GLY A 7 -0.27 -8.73 -2.29
C GLY A 7 -0.51 -7.41 -1.57
N SER A 8 -1.73 -7.26 -1.07
CA SER A 8 -2.22 -6.08 -0.35
C SER A 8 -3.26 -6.50 0.69
N CYS A 9 -3.79 -5.51 1.40
CA CYS A 9 -4.98 -5.64 2.25
C CYS A 9 -4.82 -6.65 3.39
N HIS A 10 -3.70 -6.59 4.11
CA HIS A 10 -3.48 -7.44 5.29
C HIS A 10 -4.05 -6.80 6.56
N SER A 11 -5.21 -7.29 7.00
CA SER A 11 -5.88 -6.81 8.21
C SER A 11 -5.56 -7.66 9.44
N ARG A 12 -4.85 -7.06 10.41
CA ARG A 12 -4.66 -7.64 11.75
C ARG A 12 -5.97 -7.99 12.44
N GLY A 13 -6.99 -7.14 12.31
CA GLY A 13 -8.33 -7.41 12.86
C GLY A 13 -8.96 -8.68 12.28
N ALA A 14 -8.82 -8.90 10.96
CA ALA A 14 -9.29 -10.11 10.32
C ALA A 14 -8.54 -11.37 10.81
N VAL A 15 -7.21 -11.27 10.99
CA VAL A 15 -6.40 -12.36 11.56
C VAL A 15 -6.85 -12.70 12.97
N ASN A 16 -7.00 -11.69 13.84
CA ASN A 16 -7.45 -11.87 15.22
C ASN A 16 -8.85 -12.51 15.28
N LYS A 17 -9.78 -12.03 14.45
CA LYS A 17 -11.13 -12.61 14.36
C LYS A 17 -11.08 -14.09 13.95
N ARG A 18 -10.27 -14.42 12.95
CA ARG A 18 -10.09 -15.82 12.51
C ARG A 18 -9.59 -16.70 13.64
N LEU A 19 -8.54 -16.27 14.35
CA LEU A 19 -7.97 -17.02 15.48
C LEU A 19 -8.92 -17.10 16.68
N SER A 20 -9.82 -16.13 16.87
CA SER A 20 -10.85 -16.19 17.90
C SER A 20 -11.94 -17.24 17.62
N ILE A 21 -12.18 -17.56 16.35
CA ILE A 21 -13.16 -18.56 15.91
C ILE A 21 -12.54 -19.96 15.95
N ASP A 22 -11.31 -20.08 15.47
CA ASP A 22 -10.54 -21.33 15.48
C ASP A 22 -9.09 -21.04 15.89
N PRO A 23 -8.75 -21.20 17.19
CA PRO A 23 -7.41 -20.96 17.71
C PRO A 23 -6.34 -21.88 17.10
N HIS A 24 -6.73 -23.02 16.52
CA HIS A 24 -5.80 -23.97 15.91
C HIS A 24 -5.52 -23.67 14.43
N ASN A 25 -6.22 -22.70 13.84
CA ASN A 25 -5.98 -22.25 12.47
C ASN A 25 -4.77 -21.29 12.39
N GLU A 26 -3.61 -21.80 12.77
CA GLU A 26 -2.38 -21.00 12.90
C GLU A 26 -1.76 -20.66 11.54
N LYS A 27 -2.01 -21.48 10.50
CA LYS A 27 -1.46 -21.25 9.15
C LYS A 27 -1.92 -19.92 8.59
N THR A 28 -0.98 -19.06 8.25
CA THR A 28 -1.20 -17.77 7.63
C THR A 28 -1.09 -17.87 6.10
N ILE A 29 -1.57 -16.85 5.38
CA ILE A 29 -1.34 -16.75 3.94
C ILE A 29 0.16 -16.73 3.61
N TRP A 30 0.96 -16.13 4.49
CA TRP A 30 2.41 -16.07 4.36
C TRP A 30 3.08 -17.44 4.38
N ASP A 31 2.59 -18.35 5.23
CA ASP A 31 3.08 -19.73 5.28
C ASP A 31 2.80 -20.46 3.97
N THR A 32 1.64 -20.19 3.36
CA THR A 32 1.28 -20.77 2.06
C THR A 32 2.14 -20.21 0.94
N ILE A 33 2.36 -18.89 0.90
CA ILE A 33 3.26 -18.25 -0.08
C ILE A 33 4.68 -18.83 0.06
N ALA A 34 5.19 -18.93 1.29
CA ALA A 34 6.51 -19.48 1.54
C ALA A 34 6.63 -20.95 1.14
N ALA A 35 5.63 -21.78 1.46
CA ALA A 35 5.68 -23.21 1.19
C ALA A 35 5.45 -23.56 -0.29
N VAL A 36 4.51 -22.88 -0.96
CA VAL A 36 4.05 -23.25 -2.31
C VAL A 36 4.75 -22.44 -3.40
N VAL A 37 4.86 -21.12 -3.21
CA VAL A 37 5.39 -20.21 -4.25
C VAL A 37 6.90 -20.08 -4.16
N GLN A 38 7.47 -20.10 -2.94
CA GLN A 38 8.88 -19.89 -2.67
C GLN A 38 9.44 -18.68 -3.46
N PRO A 39 8.88 -17.47 -3.27
CA PRO A 39 9.24 -16.31 -4.06
C PRO A 39 10.65 -15.81 -3.71
N GLN A 40 11.31 -15.18 -4.69
CA GLN A 40 12.59 -14.49 -4.49
C GLN A 40 12.41 -13.04 -4.04
N THR A 41 11.22 -12.48 -4.22
CA THR A 41 10.84 -11.13 -3.81
C THR A 41 9.35 -11.08 -3.50
N PHE A 42 8.96 -10.16 -2.63
CA PHE A 42 7.57 -9.83 -2.35
C PHE A 42 7.29 -8.36 -2.65
N LEU A 43 6.16 -8.10 -3.31
CA LEU A 43 5.74 -6.75 -3.70
C LEU A 43 4.46 -6.37 -2.94
N TRP A 44 4.55 -5.40 -2.05
CA TRP A 44 3.37 -4.76 -1.45
C TRP A 44 2.68 -3.87 -2.48
N THR A 45 1.37 -4.04 -2.63
CA THR A 45 0.55 -3.25 -3.55
C THR A 45 -0.48 -2.38 -2.80
N GLY A 46 -0.17 -2.01 -1.56
CA GLY A 46 -1.02 -1.20 -0.69
C GLY A 46 -1.62 -1.96 0.49
N ASP A 47 -2.20 -1.21 1.42
CA ASP A 47 -2.82 -1.67 2.66
C ASP A 47 -2.05 -2.81 3.36
N ALA A 48 -0.76 -2.56 3.62
CA ALA A 48 0.06 -3.45 4.41
C ALA A 48 -0.42 -3.54 5.87
N VAL A 49 -1.04 -2.47 6.37
CA VAL A 49 -1.65 -2.43 7.71
C VAL A 49 -3.01 -1.72 7.72
N TYR A 50 -3.81 -2.07 8.73
CA TYR A 50 -5.06 -1.38 9.06
C TYR A 50 -5.03 -0.98 10.54
N PRO A 51 -5.14 0.31 10.86
CA PRO A 51 -5.35 0.75 12.24
C PRO A 51 -6.63 0.19 12.87
N PRO A 52 -6.72 0.20 14.22
CA PRO A 52 -7.89 -0.31 14.93
C PRO A 52 -9.17 0.45 14.53
N MET A 53 -10.31 -0.24 14.53
CA MET A 53 -11.60 0.31 14.08
C MET A 53 -12.09 1.50 14.93
N GLU A 54 -11.57 1.63 16.15
CA GLU A 54 -11.85 2.72 17.06
C GLU A 54 -11.21 4.04 16.58
N VAL A 55 -10.16 3.97 15.76
CA VAL A 55 -9.50 5.13 15.17
C VAL A 55 -10.29 5.58 13.94
N LYS A 56 -11.01 6.68 14.08
CA LYS A 56 -11.85 7.25 13.02
C LYS A 56 -11.15 8.42 12.32
N GLY A 57 -11.39 8.55 11.01
CA GLY A 57 -10.83 9.63 10.21
C GLY A 57 -9.34 9.44 9.93
N ASP A 58 -8.56 10.52 10.02
CA ASP A 58 -7.12 10.49 9.75
C ASP A 58 -6.40 9.80 10.91
N TYR A 59 -5.64 8.77 10.59
CA TYR A 59 -4.93 7.97 11.56
C TYR A 59 -3.76 8.75 12.15
N PRO A 60 -3.62 8.86 13.48
CA PRO A 60 -2.43 9.43 14.09
C PRO A 60 -1.17 8.71 13.61
N LEU A 61 -0.10 9.45 13.32
CA LEU A 61 1.14 8.88 12.79
C LEU A 61 1.71 7.77 13.70
N GLU A 62 1.64 7.96 15.02
CA GLU A 62 2.15 6.97 15.98
C GLU A 62 1.34 5.66 15.97
N VAL A 63 0.05 5.71 15.63
CA VAL A 63 -0.76 4.49 15.44
C VAL A 63 -0.28 3.74 14.20
N LEU A 64 -0.02 4.44 13.08
CA LEU A 64 0.53 3.79 11.88
C LEU A 64 1.89 3.16 12.14
N LYS A 65 2.81 3.89 12.77
CA LYS A 65 4.13 3.36 13.15
C LYS A 65 4.00 2.12 14.02
N TYR A 66 3.06 2.12 14.97
CA TYR A 66 2.79 0.95 15.80
C TYR A 66 2.27 -0.24 14.96
N GLU A 67 1.33 -0.04 14.04
CA GLU A 67 0.86 -1.12 13.17
C GLU A 67 1.98 -1.67 12.27
N PHE A 68 2.81 -0.81 11.67
CA PHE A 68 3.98 -1.26 10.90
C PHE A 68 4.95 -2.06 11.75
N TYR A 69 5.18 -1.61 12.99
CA TYR A 69 6.00 -2.35 13.95
C TYR A 69 5.39 -3.72 14.26
N GLN A 70 4.07 -3.79 14.53
CA GLN A 70 3.37 -5.06 14.77
C GLN A 70 3.49 -5.98 13.56
N MET A 71 3.27 -5.48 12.35
CA MET A 71 3.38 -6.28 11.13
C MET A 71 4.78 -6.91 10.98
N LYS A 72 5.84 -6.18 11.34
CA LYS A 72 7.23 -6.65 11.26
C LYS A 72 7.70 -7.53 12.41
N THR A 73 7.02 -7.51 13.56
CA THR A 73 7.53 -8.15 14.79
C THR A 73 6.59 -9.20 15.38
N ASN A 74 5.28 -9.06 15.17
CA ASN A 74 4.30 -10.00 15.68
C ASN A 74 4.20 -11.21 14.74
N THR A 75 4.75 -12.32 15.19
CA THR A 75 4.80 -13.58 14.43
C THR A 75 3.43 -14.18 14.18
N THR A 76 2.39 -13.85 14.98
CA THR A 76 1.03 -14.35 14.76
C THR A 76 0.37 -13.79 13.49
N LEU A 77 0.90 -12.67 12.97
CA LEU A 77 0.47 -12.08 11.70
C LEU A 77 1.12 -12.77 10.48
N GLY A 78 2.15 -13.59 10.71
CA GLY A 78 2.90 -14.37 9.73
C GLY A 78 3.96 -13.57 8.94
N TYR A 79 3.74 -12.27 8.69
CA TYR A 79 4.69 -11.47 7.90
C TYR A 79 6.06 -11.36 8.54
N ALA A 80 6.13 -11.17 9.86
CA ALA A 80 7.39 -11.12 10.61
C ALA A 80 8.29 -12.35 10.37
N SER A 81 7.69 -13.55 10.31
CA SER A 81 8.40 -14.80 10.00
C SER A 81 8.75 -14.90 8.51
N PHE A 82 7.84 -14.46 7.64
CA PHE A 82 8.01 -14.48 6.19
C PHE A 82 9.22 -13.66 5.72
N ILE A 83 9.38 -12.44 6.25
CA ILE A 83 10.47 -11.53 5.85
C ILE A 83 11.86 -11.97 6.35
N GLN A 84 11.92 -12.94 7.26
CA GLN A 84 13.19 -13.53 7.72
C GLN A 84 13.65 -14.69 6.82
N ASN A 85 12.83 -15.14 5.89
CA ASN A 85 13.17 -16.26 5.03
C ASN A 85 14.25 -15.88 4.00
N LYS A 86 15.31 -16.69 3.91
CA LYS A 86 16.43 -16.51 2.96
C LYS A 86 15.99 -16.55 1.48
N MET A 87 14.81 -17.08 1.18
CA MET A 87 14.28 -17.09 -0.18
C MET A 87 14.09 -15.68 -0.73
N LEU A 88 13.79 -14.67 0.09
CA LEU A 88 13.55 -13.28 -0.32
C LEU A 88 14.83 -12.50 -0.63
N GLU A 89 15.81 -13.14 -1.28
CA GLU A 89 17.12 -12.58 -1.57
C GLU A 89 17.08 -11.34 -2.48
N ALA A 90 16.04 -11.21 -3.31
CA ALA A 90 15.87 -10.06 -4.19
C ALA A 90 15.19 -8.87 -3.47
N GLY A 91 14.77 -9.03 -2.21
CA GLY A 91 14.24 -7.98 -1.36
C GLY A 91 12.72 -7.84 -1.38
N ILE A 92 12.23 -6.85 -0.62
CA ILE A 92 10.81 -6.49 -0.52
C ILE A 92 10.66 -5.08 -1.07
N TYR A 93 9.69 -4.89 -1.95
CA TYR A 93 9.37 -3.60 -2.56
C TYR A 93 7.89 -3.33 -2.45
N GLY A 94 7.47 -2.11 -2.74
CA GLY A 94 6.05 -1.81 -2.75
C GLY A 94 5.72 -0.35 -2.90
N THR A 95 4.41 -0.11 -2.80
CA THR A 95 3.76 1.18 -2.63
C THR A 95 2.64 1.02 -1.61
N TRP A 96 2.15 2.13 -1.07
CA TRP A 96 1.05 2.17 -0.12
C TRP A 96 -0.32 2.30 -0.79
N ASP A 97 -1.37 2.14 0.01
CA ASP A 97 -2.72 2.65 -0.29
C ASP A 97 -3.26 3.46 0.91
N ASP A 98 -4.56 3.76 1.02
CA ASP A 98 -5.05 4.73 2.01
C ASP A 98 -4.84 4.34 3.46
N HIS A 99 -4.92 3.05 3.80
CA HIS A 99 -4.76 2.64 5.20
C HIS A 99 -3.32 2.76 5.69
N ASP A 100 -2.35 2.53 4.80
CA ASP A 100 -0.94 2.78 5.02
C ASP A 100 -0.62 4.30 5.00
N TYR A 101 -1.25 5.04 4.09
CA TYR A 101 -1.09 6.48 3.94
C TYR A 101 -1.61 7.23 5.16
N GLY A 102 -2.69 6.76 5.77
CA GLY A 102 -3.17 7.28 7.05
C GLY A 102 -4.56 7.88 7.03
N GLY A 103 -5.39 7.56 6.06
CA GLY A 103 -6.78 7.99 6.05
C GLY A 103 -7.45 7.66 4.73
N ASN A 104 -8.66 7.09 4.83
CA ASN A 104 -9.47 6.81 3.66
C ASN A 104 -9.64 8.04 2.81
N ASP A 105 -9.48 7.85 1.50
CA ASP A 105 -9.82 8.87 0.51
C ASP A 105 -9.03 10.18 0.60
N ARG A 106 -7.93 10.18 1.36
CA ARG A 106 -7.01 11.31 1.45
C ARG A 106 -6.08 11.41 0.26
N GLY A 107 -5.63 12.63 0.01
CA GLY A 107 -4.69 12.97 -1.03
C GLY A 107 -3.64 13.95 -0.51
N TYR A 108 -3.25 14.91 -1.35
CA TYR A 108 -2.23 15.91 -1.04
C TYR A 108 -2.50 16.71 0.25
N GLU A 109 -3.76 16.78 0.69
CA GLU A 109 -4.20 17.55 1.84
C GLU A 109 -3.95 16.87 3.19
N LEU A 110 -3.54 15.59 3.19
CA LEU A 110 -3.25 14.88 4.44
C LEU A 110 -2.05 15.52 5.16
N LYS A 111 -2.28 15.88 6.43
CA LYS A 111 -1.22 16.44 7.28
C LYS A 111 -0.19 15.36 7.64
N GLY A 112 1.08 15.77 7.63
CA GLY A 112 2.22 14.93 7.99
C GLY A 112 2.53 13.83 6.98
N LYS A 113 2.23 14.04 5.69
CA LYS A 113 2.42 13.05 4.62
C LYS A 113 3.89 12.66 4.39
N ASP A 114 4.84 13.54 4.71
CA ASP A 114 6.27 13.25 4.59
C ASP A 114 6.76 12.32 5.70
N GLU A 115 6.31 12.55 6.93
CA GLU A 115 6.62 11.67 8.06
C GLU A 115 5.94 10.30 7.91
N ARG A 116 4.76 10.27 7.28
CA ARG A 116 4.07 9.03 6.89
C ARG A 116 4.84 8.28 5.80
N ARG A 117 5.31 8.98 4.76
CA ARG A 117 6.21 8.43 3.72
C ARG A 117 7.41 7.77 4.38
N ASP A 118 8.07 8.49 5.28
CA ASP A 118 9.29 8.02 5.93
C ASP A 118 9.04 6.78 6.78
N ALA A 119 7.91 6.73 7.51
CA ALA A 119 7.50 5.57 8.28
C ALA A 119 7.21 4.34 7.39
N TYR A 120 6.56 4.54 6.23
CA TYR A 120 6.30 3.45 5.28
C TYR A 120 7.60 2.93 4.62
N LEU A 121 8.53 3.84 4.28
CA LEU A 121 9.85 3.45 3.76
C LEU A 121 10.67 2.68 4.80
N ASP A 122 10.57 3.03 6.09
CA ASP A 122 11.17 2.25 7.19
C ASP A 122 10.52 0.88 7.36
N PHE A 123 9.20 0.80 7.17
CA PHE A 123 8.48 -0.47 7.14
C PHE A 123 9.04 -1.39 6.06
N LEU A 124 9.15 -0.90 4.82
CA LEU A 124 9.74 -1.63 3.69
C LEU A 124 11.25 -1.93 3.86
N GLY A 125 11.93 -1.27 4.79
CA GLY A 125 13.37 -1.46 5.04
C GLY A 125 14.28 -0.74 4.05
N VAL A 126 13.80 0.36 3.45
CA VAL A 126 14.58 1.17 2.50
C VAL A 126 15.70 1.90 3.25
N LYS A 127 16.95 1.46 3.03
CA LYS A 127 18.13 1.99 3.74
C LYS A 127 18.53 3.40 3.30
N ARG A 128 18.35 3.73 2.03
CA ARG A 128 18.71 5.02 1.45
C ARG A 128 17.44 5.70 0.96
N LYS A 129 16.85 6.51 1.84
CA LYS A 129 15.68 7.31 1.51
C LYS A 129 16.13 8.52 0.69
N ASN A 130 15.46 8.78 -0.42
CA ASN A 130 15.57 10.06 -1.10
C ASN A 130 14.51 10.98 -0.48
N ASN A 131 14.91 11.76 0.53
CA ASN A 131 13.98 12.62 1.25
C ASN A 131 13.43 13.76 0.37
N ASP A 132 14.10 14.07 -0.73
CA ASP A 132 13.70 15.08 -1.70
C ASP A 132 12.63 14.58 -2.69
N ARG A 133 12.34 13.26 -2.70
CA ARG A 133 11.30 12.68 -3.56
C ARG A 133 9.93 12.75 -2.89
N SER A 134 8.94 13.25 -3.62
CA SER A 134 7.54 13.21 -3.20
C SER A 134 7.01 11.77 -3.16
N GLY A 135 6.31 11.37 -2.09
CA GLY A 135 5.66 10.06 -2.02
C GLY A 135 6.61 8.85 -2.01
N VAL A 136 6.06 7.65 -2.24
CA VAL A 136 6.79 6.36 -2.13
C VAL A 136 7.03 5.67 -3.48
N TYR A 137 6.75 6.35 -4.59
CA TYR A 137 6.87 5.78 -5.94
C TYR A 137 8.33 5.37 -6.26
N ASN A 138 8.49 4.21 -6.89
CA ASN A 138 9.80 3.63 -7.18
C ASN A 138 9.71 2.57 -8.29
N SER A 139 10.85 2.04 -8.71
CA SER A 139 10.91 0.96 -9.70
C SER A 139 12.02 -0.01 -9.38
N VAL A 140 11.82 -1.27 -9.74
CA VAL A 140 12.80 -2.35 -9.59
C VAL A 140 12.79 -3.23 -10.83
N GLU A 141 13.93 -3.78 -11.20
CA GLU A 141 14.06 -4.72 -12.31
C GLU A 141 14.49 -6.09 -11.79
N PHE A 142 13.91 -7.14 -12.38
CA PHE A 142 14.20 -8.53 -12.05
C PHE A 142 14.62 -9.31 -13.29
N GLY A 143 15.40 -10.37 -13.06
CA GLY A 143 15.86 -11.26 -14.13
C GLY A 143 16.99 -10.67 -14.98
N LYS A 144 17.25 -11.33 -16.11
CA LYS A 144 18.25 -10.95 -17.11
C LYS A 144 17.64 -11.15 -18.48
N GLN A 145 18.18 -10.46 -19.48
CA GLN A 145 17.79 -10.66 -20.88
C GLN A 145 17.87 -12.15 -21.28
N PRO A 146 16.91 -12.69 -22.05
CA PRO A 146 15.74 -12.01 -22.64
C PRO A 146 14.49 -11.93 -21.73
N ASN A 147 14.56 -12.41 -20.49
CA ASN A 147 13.42 -12.52 -19.56
C ASN A 147 13.54 -11.49 -18.43
N LYS A 148 13.84 -10.24 -18.78
CA LYS A 148 13.94 -9.14 -17.83
C LYS A 148 12.55 -8.55 -17.61
N VAL A 149 12.23 -8.18 -16.38
CA VAL A 149 10.95 -7.55 -16.03
C VAL A 149 11.23 -6.29 -15.23
N LYS A 150 10.59 -5.18 -15.58
CA LYS A 150 10.60 -3.95 -14.79
C LYS A 150 9.25 -3.78 -14.11
N VAL A 151 9.29 -3.64 -12.78
CA VAL A 151 8.12 -3.31 -11.97
C VAL A 151 8.21 -1.83 -11.62
N ILE A 152 7.13 -1.10 -11.89
CA ILE A 152 6.99 0.32 -11.59
C ILE A 152 5.88 0.46 -10.56
N PHE A 153 6.25 0.97 -9.38
CA PHE A 153 5.34 1.29 -8.29
C PHE A 153 4.94 2.75 -8.36
N LEU A 154 3.65 2.98 -8.55
CA LEU A 154 3.07 4.31 -8.49
C LEU A 154 2.59 4.60 -7.08
N ASP A 155 2.81 5.83 -6.63
CA ASP A 155 2.08 6.43 -5.52
C ASP A 155 0.83 7.11 -6.10
N THR A 156 -0.35 6.74 -5.62
CA THR A 156 -1.63 7.32 -6.08
C THR A 156 -2.34 8.09 -4.97
N ARG A 157 -1.63 8.38 -3.87
CA ARG A 157 -2.18 9.07 -2.70
C ARG A 157 -1.46 10.40 -2.47
N TYR A 158 -0.13 10.44 -2.49
CA TYR A 158 0.66 11.57 -2.00
C TYR A 158 0.36 12.92 -2.67
N ALA A 159 0.20 12.93 -3.99
CA ALA A 159 -0.09 14.13 -4.78
C ALA A 159 -1.55 14.19 -5.25
N ARG A 160 -2.34 13.16 -4.96
CA ARG A 160 -3.70 13.03 -5.49
C ARG A 160 -4.57 14.18 -5.01
N SER A 161 -5.34 14.79 -5.91
CA SER A 161 -6.36 15.78 -5.58
C SER A 161 -7.39 15.23 -4.59
N LYS A 162 -7.89 16.09 -3.71
CA LYS A 162 -9.04 15.76 -2.86
C LYS A 162 -10.23 15.37 -3.73
N HIS A 163 -10.98 14.34 -3.33
CA HIS A 163 -12.23 14.02 -3.99
C HIS A 163 -13.21 15.19 -3.91
N CYS A 164 -13.76 15.56 -5.07
CA CYS A 164 -14.73 16.63 -5.22
C CYS A 164 -15.97 16.44 -4.34
N ILE A 165 -16.52 15.22 -4.34
CA ILE A 165 -17.55 14.80 -3.40
C ILE A 165 -16.87 13.95 -2.33
N PRO A 166 -16.77 14.42 -1.07
CA PRO A 166 -16.23 13.63 0.01
C PRO A 166 -16.99 12.31 0.17
N SER A 167 -16.24 11.24 0.40
CA SER A 167 -16.81 9.91 0.62
C SER A 167 -17.58 9.86 1.95
N VAL A 168 -18.76 9.25 1.90
CA VAL A 168 -19.53 8.85 3.09
C VAL A 168 -19.32 7.36 3.40
N GLY A 169 -18.36 6.71 2.73
CA GLY A 169 -18.10 5.28 2.80
C GLY A 169 -17.82 4.76 4.20
N SER A 170 -17.10 5.55 4.99
CA SER A 170 -16.71 5.22 6.36
C SER A 170 -17.62 5.86 7.41
N HIS A 171 -18.74 6.50 7.00
CA HIS A 171 -19.63 7.19 7.93
C HIS A 171 -20.60 6.19 8.58
N PRO A 172 -20.57 6.02 9.92
CA PRO A 172 -21.28 4.94 10.61
C PRO A 172 -22.81 5.03 10.49
N TYR A 173 -23.34 6.20 10.16
CA TYR A 173 -24.78 6.44 10.03
C TYR A 173 -25.29 6.40 8.58
N VAL A 174 -24.44 6.11 7.59
CA VAL A 174 -24.85 5.99 6.19
C VAL A 174 -24.80 4.52 5.79
N PRO A 175 -25.94 3.78 5.84
CA PRO A 175 -25.96 2.41 5.36
C PRO A 175 -25.56 2.40 3.88
N HIS A 176 -24.78 1.39 3.48
CA HIS A 176 -24.24 1.30 2.12
C HIS A 176 -23.42 2.52 1.67
N GLY A 177 -22.81 3.27 2.61
CA GLY A 177 -22.00 4.45 2.29
C GLY A 177 -20.95 4.20 1.20
N ALA A 178 -20.34 3.02 1.16
CA ALA A 178 -19.37 2.65 0.13
C ALA A 178 -20.00 2.57 -1.28
N ILE A 179 -21.25 2.11 -1.40
CA ILE A 179 -21.99 2.09 -2.66
C ILE A 179 -22.28 3.53 -3.11
N PHE A 180 -22.73 4.39 -2.19
CA PHE A 180 -22.96 5.80 -2.50
C PHE A 180 -21.67 6.50 -2.93
N ALA A 181 -20.56 6.27 -2.22
CA ALA A 181 -19.25 6.83 -2.57
C ALA A 181 -18.76 6.32 -3.95
N CYS A 182 -19.01 5.06 -4.29
CA CYS A 182 -18.71 4.52 -5.61
C CYS A 182 -19.55 5.19 -6.71
N LEU A 183 -20.87 5.30 -6.49
CA LEU A 183 -21.78 5.92 -7.43
C LEU A 183 -21.45 7.40 -7.67
N THR A 184 -21.19 8.16 -6.59
CA THR A 184 -20.83 9.58 -6.72
C THR A 184 -19.54 9.76 -7.49
N ARG A 185 -18.51 8.92 -7.24
CA ARG A 185 -17.26 8.91 -8.01
C ARG A 185 -17.51 8.66 -9.49
N TRP A 186 -18.28 7.61 -9.81
CA TRP A 186 -18.58 7.25 -11.19
C TRP A 186 -19.31 8.38 -11.92
N LEU A 187 -20.30 9.02 -11.28
CA LEU A 187 -21.00 10.17 -11.83
C LEU A 187 -20.06 11.38 -12.01
N THR A 188 -19.26 11.72 -11.00
CA THR A 188 -18.35 12.88 -11.10
C THR A 188 -17.30 12.71 -12.19
N ALA A 189 -16.79 11.49 -12.38
CA ALA A 189 -15.83 11.18 -13.43
C ALA A 189 -16.51 11.15 -14.81
N GLY A 190 -17.63 10.44 -14.94
CA GLY A 190 -18.32 10.25 -16.22
C GLY A 190 -18.91 11.54 -16.80
N PHE A 191 -19.35 12.46 -15.94
CA PHE A 191 -19.92 13.75 -16.35
C PHE A 191 -18.94 14.92 -16.22
N ASN A 192 -17.68 14.66 -15.87
CA ASN A 192 -16.66 15.69 -15.64
C ASN A 192 -17.15 16.84 -14.73
N LEU A 193 -17.90 16.52 -13.68
CA LEU A 193 -18.55 17.52 -12.81
C LEU A 193 -17.53 18.29 -11.96
N CYS A 194 -16.26 17.87 -11.96
CA CYS A 194 -15.23 18.34 -11.05
C CYS A 194 -13.90 18.57 -11.80
N SER A 195 -13.95 19.46 -12.81
CA SER A 195 -12.87 19.74 -13.76
C SER A 195 -11.56 20.27 -13.15
N ASN A 196 -11.57 20.73 -11.89
CA ASN A 196 -10.40 21.29 -11.21
C ASN A 196 -9.77 20.33 -10.17
N GLY A 197 -10.11 19.04 -10.17
CA GLY A 197 -9.63 18.08 -9.18
C GLY A 197 -9.57 16.65 -9.72
N GLY A 198 -8.50 16.35 -10.44
CA GLY A 198 -8.28 15.02 -11.05
C GLY A 198 -6.82 14.57 -11.03
N GLU A 199 -5.93 15.31 -10.38
CA GLU A 199 -4.53 14.92 -10.27
C GLU A 199 -4.42 13.64 -9.44
N VAL A 200 -3.65 12.66 -9.93
CA VAL A 200 -3.43 11.38 -9.23
C VAL A 200 -1.97 11.23 -8.80
N LEU A 201 -1.03 11.50 -9.70
CA LEU A 201 0.40 11.23 -9.47
C LEU A 201 1.22 12.48 -9.09
N GLY A 202 0.80 13.68 -9.50
CA GLY A 202 1.71 14.84 -9.44
C GLY A 202 2.56 14.97 -10.70
N GLU A 203 2.90 16.20 -11.10
CA GLU A 203 3.80 16.47 -12.22
C GLU A 203 5.16 15.76 -12.08
N GLU A 204 5.79 15.86 -10.91
CA GLU A 204 7.08 15.20 -10.60
C GLU A 204 7.06 13.69 -10.91
N GLN A 205 6.00 13.00 -10.47
CA GLN A 205 5.86 11.56 -10.66
C GLN A 205 5.46 11.21 -12.10
N TRP A 206 4.66 12.03 -12.78
CA TRP A 206 4.32 11.83 -14.20
C TRP A 206 5.58 11.87 -15.06
N GLU A 207 6.40 12.90 -14.91
CA GLU A 207 7.66 13.01 -15.65
C GLU A 207 8.61 11.85 -15.32
N TRP A 208 8.69 11.46 -14.04
CA TRP A 208 9.48 10.30 -13.65
C TRP A 208 8.96 9.01 -14.29
N PHE A 209 7.65 8.81 -14.32
CA PHE A 209 7.02 7.62 -14.89
C PHE A 209 7.25 7.52 -16.40
N GLU A 210 7.09 8.63 -17.13
CA GLU A 210 7.39 8.70 -18.56
C GLU A 210 8.85 8.31 -18.85
N ARG A 211 9.80 8.84 -18.07
CA ARG A 211 11.22 8.42 -18.17
C ARG A 211 11.40 6.93 -17.89
N GLN A 212 10.73 6.38 -16.88
CA GLN A 212 10.81 4.95 -16.58
C GLN A 212 10.34 4.06 -17.74
N LEU A 213 9.30 4.49 -18.47
CA LEU A 213 8.79 3.78 -19.64
C LEU A 213 9.74 3.92 -20.83
N ALA A 214 10.20 5.13 -21.13
CA ALA A 214 11.06 5.41 -22.28
C ALA A 214 12.44 4.74 -22.18
N GLU A 215 13.01 4.67 -20.97
CA GLU A 215 14.34 4.11 -20.73
C GLU A 215 14.32 2.59 -20.51
N SER A 216 13.13 1.98 -20.37
CA SER A 216 13.02 0.55 -20.07
C SER A 216 13.54 -0.28 -21.24
N LYS A 217 14.47 -1.18 -20.92
CA LYS A 217 14.94 -2.25 -21.82
C LYS A 217 14.54 -3.63 -21.30
N ALA A 218 13.60 -3.70 -20.36
CA ALA A 218 13.08 -4.96 -19.85
C ALA A 218 12.32 -5.70 -20.95
#